data_AF-A0A0B1S1I2-F1
#
_entry.id   AF-A0A0B1S1I2-F1
#
_cell.length_a   1.000
_cell.length_b   1.000
_cell.length_c   1.000
_cell.angle_alpha   90.00
_cell.angle_beta   90.00
_cell.angle_gamma   90.00
#
_symmetry.space_group_name_H-M   'P 1'
#
loop_
_entity.id
_entity.type
_entity.pdbx_description
1 polymer ?
#
loop_
_entity_poly.entity_id
_entity_poly.type
_entity_poly.pdbx_seq_one_letter_code
_entity_poly.pdbx_strand_id
1 'polypeptide(L)'
;MAQRLPVIARALKNQTWLLYRNSSDTVSLLLPCFVQLYQDDDATVREACMNNIAQCIPHFTNEAKKNTVFPLIKKSTEHSLEKEDDTLMVIAKNFGEWCHVLKDVLDRLDMCWVLNTYCKIAQ
;
A
#
# COMPACT_ATOMS: atom_id res chain seq x y z
N MET A 1 -15.06 -8.64 -4.48
CA MET A 1 -14.11 -7.96 -5.40
C MET A 1 -12.65 -8.18 -4.99
N ALA A 2 -12.31 -8.21 -3.69
CA ALA A 2 -10.94 -8.38 -3.17
C ALA A 2 -10.19 -9.67 -3.60
N GLN A 3 -10.90 -10.79 -3.84
CA GLN A 3 -10.27 -12.06 -4.24
C GLN A 3 -9.59 -12.04 -5.62
N ARG A 4 -9.84 -11.02 -6.46
CA ARG A 4 -9.28 -10.95 -7.82
C ARG A 4 -7.93 -10.20 -7.85
N LEU A 5 -7.61 -9.40 -6.84
CA LEU A 5 -6.38 -8.60 -6.80
C LEU A 5 -5.09 -9.45 -6.83
N PRO A 6 -4.99 -10.57 -6.07
CA PRO A 6 -3.80 -11.44 -6.14
C PRO A 6 -3.61 -12.09 -7.51
N VAL A 7 -4.73 -12.38 -8.19
CA VAL A 7 -4.71 -12.98 -9.53
C VAL A 7 -4.21 -11.98 -10.56
N ILE A 8 -4.63 -10.71 -10.46
CA ILE A 8 -4.16 -9.63 -11.33
C ILE A 8 -2.68 -9.35 -11.08
N ALA A 9 -2.25 -9.28 -9.81
CA ALA A 9 -0.84 -9.10 -9.45
C ALA A 9 0.06 -10.25 -9.98
N ARG A 10 -0.40 -11.51 -9.90
CA ARG A 10 0.30 -12.67 -10.48
C ARG A 10 0.33 -12.65 -12.01
N ALA A 11 -0.75 -12.22 -12.66
CA ALA A 11 -0.80 -12.12 -14.12
C ALA A 11 0.22 -11.09 -14.63
N LEU A 12 0.41 -9.99 -13.91
CA LEU A 12 1.40 -8.96 -14.24
C LEU A 12 2.86 -9.44 -14.06
N LYS A 13 3.12 -10.34 -13.11
CA LYS A 13 4.45 -10.89 -12.81
C LYS A 13 5.02 -11.78 -13.94
N ASN A 14 4.18 -12.44 -14.72
CA ASN A 14 4.60 -13.48 -15.68
C ASN A 14 5.07 -12.96 -17.06
N GLN A 15 5.15 -11.64 -17.27
CA GLN A 15 5.57 -11.06 -18.57
C GLN A 15 6.81 -10.18 -18.42
N THR A 16 7.97 -10.84 -18.32
CA THR A 16 9.26 -10.26 -17.88
C THR A 16 9.96 -9.36 -18.91
N TRP A 17 9.42 -9.17 -20.12
CA TRP A 17 9.96 -8.25 -21.14
C TRP A 17 9.08 -7.03 -21.45
N LEU A 18 7.95 -6.86 -20.73
CA LEU A 18 7.00 -5.73 -20.90
C LEU A 18 6.99 -4.76 -19.71
N LEU A 19 7.90 -4.91 -18.75
CA LEU A 19 7.89 -4.27 -17.44
C LEU A 19 7.84 -2.72 -17.47
N TYR A 20 8.37 -2.09 -18.52
CA TYR A 20 8.32 -0.63 -18.66
C TYR A 20 6.95 -0.11 -19.17
N ARG A 21 6.23 -0.92 -19.97
CA ARG A 21 4.89 -0.58 -20.47
C ARG A 21 3.82 -0.92 -19.43
N ASN A 22 3.99 -2.04 -18.74
CA ASN A 22 3.03 -2.56 -17.77
C ASN A 22 2.99 -1.79 -16.44
N SER A 23 4.04 -1.06 -16.03
CA SER A 23 3.98 -0.27 -14.79
C SER A 23 2.95 0.86 -14.90
N SER A 24 2.82 1.47 -16.08
CA SER A 24 1.80 2.50 -16.35
C SER A 24 0.39 1.92 -16.30
N ASP A 25 0.16 0.74 -16.88
CA ASP A 25 -1.14 0.08 -16.89
C ASP A 25 -1.52 -0.48 -15.51
N THR A 26 -0.52 -0.99 -14.77
CA THR A 26 -0.72 -1.45 -13.39
C THR A 26 -1.09 -0.28 -12.47
N VAL A 27 -0.43 0.87 -12.64
CA VAL A 27 -0.77 2.10 -11.92
C VAL A 27 -2.16 2.60 -12.31
N SER A 28 -2.48 2.71 -13.60
CA SER A 28 -3.76 3.26 -14.04
C SER A 28 -4.97 2.37 -13.69
N LEU A 29 -4.78 1.06 -13.61
CA LEU A 29 -5.86 0.11 -13.30
C LEU A 29 -6.00 -0.18 -11.80
N LEU A 30 -4.91 -0.47 -11.08
CA LEU A 30 -4.99 -0.94 -9.70
C LEU A 30 -5.07 0.19 -8.68
N LEU A 31 -4.39 1.30 -8.94
CA LEU A 31 -4.24 2.36 -7.96
C LEU A 31 -5.57 3.05 -7.63
N PRO A 32 -6.47 3.32 -8.62
CA PRO A 32 -7.84 3.77 -8.32
C PRO A 32 -8.63 2.77 -7.47
N CYS A 33 -8.46 1.47 -7.70
CA CYS A 33 -9.13 0.45 -6.89
C CYS A 33 -8.64 0.48 -5.44
N PHE A 34 -7.34 0.61 -5.19
CA PHE A 34 -6.81 0.75 -3.83
C PHE A 34 -7.33 2.01 -3.13
N VAL A 35 -7.38 3.13 -3.85
CA VAL A 35 -7.93 4.40 -3.33
C VAL A 35 -9.40 4.28 -2.93
N GLN A 36 -10.19 3.49 -3.65
CA GLN A 36 -11.58 3.23 -3.29
C GLN A 36 -11.70 2.26 -2.12
N LEU A 37 -10.97 1.13 -2.16
CA LEU A 37 -11.14 0.04 -1.19
C LEU A 37 -10.62 0.38 0.22
N TYR A 38 -9.64 1.29 0.37
CA TYR A 38 -9.20 1.70 1.71
C TYR A 38 -10.23 2.59 2.42
N GLN A 39 -11.16 3.21 1.67
CA GLN A 39 -12.25 4.04 2.19
C GLN A 39 -13.55 3.25 2.39
N ASP A 40 -13.53 1.93 2.20
CA ASP A 40 -14.71 1.09 2.34
C ASP A 40 -15.18 1.07 3.81
N ASP A 41 -16.50 1.06 4.02
CA ASP A 41 -17.09 1.00 5.35
C ASP A 41 -16.81 -0.34 6.05
N ASP A 42 -16.64 -1.42 5.28
CA ASP A 42 -16.31 -2.74 5.78
C ASP A 42 -14.81 -2.86 6.10
N ALA A 43 -14.50 -3.10 7.38
CA ALA A 43 -13.14 -3.27 7.86
C ALA A 43 -12.40 -4.43 7.16
N THR A 44 -13.11 -5.51 6.83
CA THR A 44 -12.51 -6.67 6.14
C THR A 44 -12.08 -6.32 4.72
N VAL A 45 -12.77 -5.37 4.06
CA VAL A 45 -12.39 -4.86 2.74
C VAL A 45 -11.15 -3.97 2.86
N ARG A 46 -11.09 -3.09 3.87
CA ARG A 46 -9.91 -2.26 4.14
C ARG A 46 -8.68 -3.11 4.48
N GLU A 47 -8.82 -4.13 5.30
CA GLU A 47 -7.76 -5.10 5.60
C GLU A 47 -7.25 -5.81 4.35
N ALA A 48 -8.17 -6.32 3.53
CA ALA A 48 -7.81 -6.97 2.28
C ALA A 48 -7.11 -6.00 1.33
N CYS A 49 -7.55 -4.75 1.26
CA CYS A 49 -6.89 -3.68 0.52
C CYS A 49 -5.43 -3.51 0.97
N MET A 50 -5.22 -3.34 2.27
CA MET A 50 -3.88 -3.14 2.85
C MET A 50 -2.98 -4.38 2.71
N ASN A 51 -3.49 -5.60 2.89
CA ASN A 51 -2.71 -6.81 2.65
C ASN A 51 -2.26 -6.94 1.18
N ASN A 52 -3.11 -6.53 0.23
CA ASN A 52 -2.80 -6.68 -1.18
C ASN A 52 -1.91 -5.55 -1.72
N ILE A 53 -1.96 -4.34 -1.14
CA ILE A 53 -1.13 -3.23 -1.63
C ILE A 53 0.36 -3.57 -1.50
N ALA A 54 0.74 -4.28 -0.44
CA ALA A 54 2.10 -4.78 -0.18
C ALA A 54 2.72 -5.47 -1.41
N GLN A 55 1.96 -6.37 -2.02
CA GLN A 55 2.41 -7.18 -3.16
C GLN A 55 2.46 -6.36 -4.46
N CYS A 56 1.75 -5.23 -4.50
CA CYS A 56 1.67 -4.37 -5.68
C CYS A 56 2.71 -3.23 -5.67
N ILE A 57 3.16 -2.76 -4.49
CA ILE A 57 4.10 -1.63 -4.37
C ILE A 57 5.31 -1.76 -5.31
N PRO A 58 6.01 -2.90 -5.41
CA PRO A 58 7.19 -3.03 -6.26
C PRO A 58 6.93 -2.75 -7.75
N HIS A 59 5.69 -2.93 -8.21
CA HIS A 59 5.28 -2.78 -9.60
C HIS A 59 4.83 -1.37 -9.98
N PHE A 60 4.66 -0.49 -8.99
CA PHE A 60 4.29 0.90 -9.23
C PHE A 60 5.50 1.77 -9.57
N THR A 61 5.26 2.82 -10.36
CA THR A 61 6.27 3.83 -10.67
C THR A 61 6.65 4.61 -9.41
N ASN A 62 7.85 5.19 -9.39
CA ASN A 62 8.29 6.00 -8.23
C ASN A 62 7.38 7.21 -7.99
N GLU A 63 6.84 7.80 -9.05
CA GLU A 63 5.85 8.87 -8.97
C GLU A 63 4.57 8.40 -8.27
N ALA A 64 4.02 7.25 -8.68
CA ALA A 64 2.83 6.67 -8.08
C ALA A 64 3.07 6.27 -6.61
N LYS A 65 4.24 5.69 -6.31
CA LYS A 65 4.67 5.36 -4.94
C LYS A 65 4.65 6.58 -4.04
N LYS A 66 5.26 7.68 -4.50
CA LYS A 66 5.38 8.93 -3.74
C LYS A 66 4.05 9.66 -3.59
N ASN A 67 3.34 9.84 -4.70
CA ASN A 67 2.20 10.76 -4.77
C ASN A 67 0.87 10.11 -4.39
N THR A 68 0.80 8.78 -4.31
CA THR A 68 -0.47 8.11 -4.01
C THR A 68 -0.35 6.93 -3.04
N VAL A 69 0.59 6.01 -3.27
CA VAL A 69 0.71 4.80 -2.42
C VAL A 69 1.11 5.16 -0.99
N PHE A 70 2.18 5.95 -0.82
CA PHE A 70 2.62 6.36 0.51
C PHE A 70 1.56 7.20 1.25
N PRO A 71 0.94 8.23 0.63
CA PRO A 71 -0.20 8.93 1.23
C PRO A 71 -1.37 8.03 1.64
N LEU A 72 -1.69 7.00 0.84
CA LEU A 72 -2.74 6.03 1.17
C LEU A 72 -2.37 5.22 2.42
N ILE A 73 -1.16 4.65 2.45
CA ILE A 73 -0.65 3.92 3.62
C ILE A 73 -0.69 4.81 4.85
N LYS A 74 -0.14 6.02 4.75
CA LYS A 74 -0.10 7.00 5.84
C LYS A 74 -1.48 7.27 6.42
N LYS A 75 -2.45 7.63 5.57
CA LYS A 75 -3.83 7.90 6.00
C LYS A 75 -4.49 6.67 6.60
N SER A 76 -4.29 5.49 6.01
CA SER A 76 -4.84 4.24 6.53
C SER A 76 -4.28 3.90 7.91
N THR A 77 -2.97 4.14 8.12
CA THR A 77 -2.32 3.92 9.41
C THR A 77 -2.80 4.91 10.46
N GLU A 78 -2.89 6.19 10.12
CA GLU A 78 -3.41 7.23 11.02
C GLU A 78 -4.86 6.92 11.43
N HIS A 79 -5.72 6.57 10.46
CA HIS A 79 -7.11 6.19 10.73
C HIS A 79 -7.22 4.99 11.68
N SER A 80 -6.42 3.96 11.42
CA SER A 80 -6.48 2.71 12.17
C SER A 80 -5.87 2.84 13.56
N LEU A 81 -4.85 3.69 13.74
CA LEU A 81 -4.33 4.09 15.05
C LEU A 81 -5.35 4.89 15.86
N GLU A 82 -6.14 5.76 15.22
CA GLU A 82 -7.17 6.54 15.91
C GLU A 82 -8.39 5.71 16.30
N LYS A 83 -8.78 4.73 15.47
CA LYS A 83 -9.95 3.89 15.71
C LYS A 83 -9.66 2.60 16.45
N GLU A 84 -8.38 2.23 16.58
CA GLU A 84 -7.94 0.94 17.13
C GLU A 84 -8.66 -0.25 16.48
N ASP A 85 -8.79 -0.22 15.14
CA ASP A 85 -9.48 -1.27 14.37
C ASP A 85 -8.55 -2.41 13.92
N ASP A 86 -9.15 -3.53 13.48
CA ASP A 86 -8.42 -4.74 13.08
C ASP A 86 -7.47 -4.51 11.88
N THR A 87 -7.67 -3.43 11.10
CA THR A 87 -6.75 -3.01 10.04
C THR A 87 -5.35 -2.72 10.58
N LEU A 88 -5.23 -2.31 11.85
CA LEU A 88 -3.96 -1.92 12.46
C LEU A 88 -3.00 -3.10 12.53
N MET A 89 -3.53 -4.29 12.81
CA MET A 89 -2.75 -5.52 12.84
C MET A 89 -2.16 -5.85 11.47
N VAL A 90 -2.95 -5.67 10.40
CA VAL A 90 -2.50 -5.87 9.02
C VAL A 90 -1.43 -4.85 8.65
N ILE A 91 -1.62 -3.59 9.02
CA ILE A 91 -0.65 -2.52 8.79
C ILE A 91 0.65 -2.84 9.52
N ALA A 92 0.60 -3.10 10.82
CA ALA A 92 1.76 -3.40 11.66
C ALA A 92 2.60 -4.56 11.08
N LYS A 93 1.93 -5.63 10.64
CA LYS A 93 2.58 -6.81 10.03
C LYS A 93 3.38 -6.46 8.76
N ASN A 94 2.88 -5.54 7.94
CA ASN A 94 3.45 -5.22 6.63
C ASN A 94 4.26 -3.91 6.60
N PHE A 95 4.19 -3.08 7.65
CA PHE A 95 4.77 -1.73 7.69
C PHE A 95 6.28 -1.75 7.42
N GLY A 96 6.99 -2.76 7.97
CA GLY A 96 8.40 -3.09 7.69
C GLY A 96 8.74 -3.04 6.21
N GLU A 97 8.07 -3.91 5.48
CA GLU A 97 8.30 -4.15 4.07
C GLU A 97 7.89 -2.94 3.23
N TRP A 98 6.76 -2.30 3.55
CA TRP A 98 6.32 -1.10 2.83
C TRP A 98 7.34 0.03 2.93
N CYS A 99 7.81 0.33 4.15
CA CYS A 99 8.82 1.35 4.36
C CYS A 99 10.12 1.02 3.62
N HIS A 100 10.54 -0.25 3.60
CA HIS A 100 11.72 -0.67 2.87
C HIS A 100 11.59 -0.46 1.35
N VAL A 101 10.45 -0.84 0.76
CA VAL A 101 10.20 -0.72 -0.68
C VAL A 101 10.01 0.74 -1.10
N LEU A 102 9.51 1.59 -0.21
CA LEU A 102 9.26 3.01 -0.48
C LEU A 102 10.46 3.90 -0.17
N LYS A 103 11.49 3.42 0.53
CA LYS A 103 12.58 4.24 1.09
C LYS A 103 13.22 5.24 0.10
N ASP A 104 13.34 4.87 -1.17
CA ASP A 104 14.01 5.67 -2.20
C ASP A 104 13.14 6.84 -2.72
N VAL A 105 11.84 6.86 -2.38
CA VAL A 105 10.90 7.92 -2.76
C VAL A 105 10.45 8.81 -1.60
N LEU A 106 10.78 8.43 -0.37
CA LEU A 106 10.42 9.17 0.85
C LEU A 106 11.43 10.27 1.14
N ASP A 107 10.94 11.43 1.57
CA ASP A 107 11.80 12.51 2.05
C ASP A 107 12.08 12.41 3.56
N ARG A 108 12.79 13.40 4.11
CA ARG A 108 13.14 13.42 5.53
C ARG A 108 11.91 13.51 6.45
N LEU A 109 10.87 14.25 6.05
CA LEU A 109 9.65 14.40 6.85
C LEU A 109 8.85 13.10 6.82
N ASP A 110 8.78 12.45 5.67
CA ASP A 110 8.17 11.13 5.52
C ASP A 110 8.86 10.09 6.41
N MET A 111 10.20 10.08 6.43
CA MET A 111 10.99 9.19 7.28
C MET A 111 10.79 9.47 8.77
N CYS A 112 10.71 10.74 9.18
CA CYS A 112 10.37 11.10 10.56
C CYS A 112 8.98 10.58 10.94
N TRP A 113 7.99 10.72 10.05
CA TRP A 113 6.66 10.17 10.27
C TRP A 113 6.69 8.64 10.42
N VAL A 114 7.42 7.94 9.54
CA VAL A 114 7.57 6.48 9.61
C VAL A 114 8.11 6.03 10.97
N LEU A 115 9.19 6.65 11.45
CA LEU A 115 9.80 6.31 12.75
C LEU A 115 8.84 6.56 13.91
N ASN A 116 8.16 7.71 13.93
CA ASN A 116 7.18 8.01 14.96
C ASN A 116 6.01 7.02 14.96
N THR A 117 5.56 6.61 13.77
CA THR A 117 4.50 5.64 13.59
C THR A 117 4.91 4.24 14.08
N TYR A 118 6.16 3.80 13.84
CA TYR A 118 6.67 2.56 14.44
C TYR A 118 6.56 2.57 15.97
N CYS A 119 6.94 3.68 16.61
CA CYS A 119 6.84 3.81 18.05
C CYS A 119 5.39 3.72 18.54
N LYS A 120 4.45 4.33 17.81
CA LYS A 120 3.02 4.28 18.16
C LYS A 120 2.40 2.89 17.99
N ILE A 121 2.78 2.17 16.93
CA ILE A 121 2.27 0.81 16.68
C ILE A 121 2.78 -0.19 17.73
N ALA A 122 3.96 0.06 18.31
CA ALA A 122 4.58 -0.83 19.30
C ALA A 122 4.11 -0.59 20.75
N GLN A 123 3.27 0.43 20.99
CA GLN A 123 2.73 0.80 22.30
C GLN A 123 1.37 0.13 22.51
#